data_AF-A0A524PL32-F1
#
_entry.id   AF-A0A524PL32-F1
#
_cell.length_a   1.000
_cell.length_b   1.000
_cell.length_c   1.000
_cell.angle_alpha   90.00
_cell.angle_beta   90.00
_cell.angle_gamma   90.00
#
_symmetry.space_group_name_H-M   'P 1'
#
loop_
_entity.id
_entity.type
_entity.pdbx_description
1 polymer ?
#
loop_
_entity_poly.entity_id
_entity_poly.type
_entity_poly.pdbx_seq_one_letter_code
_entity_poly.pdbx_strand_id
1 'polypeptide(L)'
;MFRTIFAIAAIASWYLYLPAQSIFENPVSERVTAYNISASLDTDAKTVSGSVEAIWVNMSPDMVSDIHLHMYLNAFRSNKSTLYSESGGSPGA
;
A
#
# COMPACT_ATOMS: atom_id res chain seq x y z
N MET A 1 -9.79 -42.91 13.44
CA MET A 1 -8.53 -42.19 13.17
C MET A 1 -8.76 -40.91 12.33
N PHE A 2 -9.76 -40.08 12.69
CA PHE A 2 -10.14 -38.87 11.92
C PHE A 2 -10.71 -37.74 12.82
N ARG A 3 -10.47 -37.80 14.15
CA ARG A 3 -11.04 -36.85 15.11
C ARG A 3 -10.01 -35.92 15.76
N THR A 4 -8.72 -36.11 15.45
CA THR A 4 -7.62 -35.36 16.05
C THR A 4 -7.02 -34.27 15.15
N ILE A 5 -7.44 -34.15 13.88
CA ILE A 5 -6.86 -33.17 12.93
C ILE A 5 -7.59 -31.81 12.96
N PHE A 6 -8.84 -31.75 13.44
CA PHE A 6 -9.61 -30.50 13.47
C PHE A 6 -9.26 -29.55 14.62
N ALA A 7 -8.55 -30.03 15.66
CA ALA A 7 -8.22 -29.20 16.82
C ALA A 7 -7.01 -28.24 16.58
N ILE A 8 -6.18 -28.51 15.58
CA ILE A 8 -4.96 -27.71 15.31
C ILE A 8 -5.26 -26.55 14.34
N ALA A 9 -6.22 -26.72 13.42
CA ALA A 9 -6.55 -25.71 12.41
C ALA A 9 -7.23 -24.44 12.98
N ALA A 10 -7.98 -24.57 14.08
CA ALA A 10 -8.64 -23.42 14.73
C ALA A 10 -7.68 -22.57 15.58
N ILE A 11 -6.56 -23.14 16.02
CA ILE A 11 -5.54 -22.41 16.79
C ILE A 11 -4.68 -21.56 15.85
N ALA A 12 -4.36 -22.06 14.65
CA ALA A 12 -3.56 -21.33 13.66
C ALA A 12 -4.24 -20.07 13.09
N SER A 13 -5.58 -20.01 13.10
CA SER A 13 -6.35 -18.89 12.54
C SER A 13 -6.42 -17.67 13.48
N TRP A 14 -6.02 -17.81 14.75
CA TRP A 14 -5.97 -16.69 15.71
C TRP A 14 -4.63 -15.94 15.68
N TYR A 15 -3.57 -16.53 15.12
CA TYR A 15 -2.22 -15.96 15.16
C TYR A 15 -1.88 -14.97 14.04
N LEU A 16 -2.77 -14.72 13.08
CA LEU A 16 -2.47 -13.87 11.92
C LEU A 16 -2.96 -12.42 12.03
N TYR A 17 -3.67 -12.06 13.11
CA TYR A 17 -3.99 -10.67 13.39
C TYR A 17 -2.91 -10.06 14.28
N LEU A 18 -1.77 -9.71 13.69
CA LEU A 18 -0.84 -8.77 14.32
C LEU A 18 -1.40 -7.36 14.08
N PRO A 19 -2.05 -6.72 15.07
CA PRO A 19 -2.35 -5.30 14.95
C PRO A 19 -1.06 -4.53 14.67
N ALA A 20 -1.16 -3.50 13.82
CA ALA A 20 -0.04 -2.62 13.53
C ALA A 20 0.57 -2.08 14.84
N GLN A 21 1.89 -1.94 14.87
CA GLN A 21 2.61 -1.42 16.04
C GLN A 21 2.05 -0.05 16.42
N SER A 22 1.54 0.09 17.65
CA SER A 22 1.18 1.40 18.20
C SER A 22 2.44 2.14 18.63
N ILE A 23 2.84 3.15 17.86
CA ILE A 23 4.05 3.96 18.14
C ILE A 23 3.76 5.02 19.23
N PHE A 24 2.49 5.41 19.41
CA PHE A 24 2.06 6.39 20.42
C PHE A 24 0.73 5.94 21.05
N GLU A 25 0.60 6.03 22.38
CA GLU A 25 -0.69 5.81 23.07
C GLU A 25 -1.78 6.77 22.59
N ASN A 26 -1.41 8.02 22.30
CA ASN A 26 -2.27 9.02 21.72
C ASN A 26 -1.62 9.60 20.46
N PRO A 27 -2.33 9.67 19.32
CA PRO A 27 -1.78 10.26 18.10
C PRO A 27 -1.50 11.76 18.31
N VAL A 28 -0.28 12.19 17.96
CA VAL A 28 0.13 13.61 18.05
C VAL A 28 -0.36 14.48 16.88
N SER A 29 -1.15 13.91 15.97
CA SER A 29 -1.71 14.58 14.81
C SER A 29 -3.00 13.89 14.38
N GLU A 30 -3.86 14.60 13.65
CA GLU A 30 -5.06 14.02 13.06
C GLU A 30 -4.72 13.00 11.96
N ARG A 31 -5.48 11.91 11.87
CA ARG A 31 -5.24 10.83 10.90
C ARG A 31 -6.02 11.09 9.61
N VAL A 32 -5.53 12.05 8.83
CA VAL A 32 -6.16 12.48 7.57
C VAL A 32 -5.64 11.72 6.36
N THR A 33 -4.73 10.77 6.59
CA THR A 33 -4.14 9.91 5.57
C THR A 33 -3.96 8.50 6.11
N ALA A 34 -4.18 7.49 5.26
CA ALA A 34 -3.87 6.09 5.53
C ALA A 34 -3.29 5.41 4.29
N TYR A 35 -2.51 4.34 4.50
CA TYR A 35 -1.89 3.56 3.43
C TYR A 35 -2.02 2.07 3.73
N ASN A 36 -2.49 1.30 2.74
CA ASN A 36 -2.39 -0.15 2.73
C ASN A 36 -1.36 -0.54 1.67
N ILE A 37 -0.22 -1.10 2.11
CA ILE A 37 0.89 -1.47 1.24
C ILE A 37 1.04 -2.99 1.27
N SER A 38 0.97 -3.60 0.10
CA SER A 38 1.30 -5.02 -0.10
C SER A 38 2.52 -5.11 -0.98
N ALA A 39 3.57 -5.79 -0.52
CA ALA A 39 4.82 -5.92 -1.24
C ALA A 39 5.39 -7.33 -1.13
N SER A 40 6.07 -7.77 -2.20
CA SER A 40 6.80 -9.04 -2.26
C SER A 40 8.21 -8.80 -2.76
N LEU A 41 9.19 -9.41 -2.06
CA LEU A 41 10.60 -9.39 -2.42
C LEU A 41 10.94 -10.66 -3.21
N ASP A 42 11.54 -10.47 -4.38
CA ASP A 42 12.24 -11.52 -5.13
C ASP A 42 13.74 -11.30 -4.98
N THR A 43 14.41 -12.18 -4.23
CA THR A 43 15.84 -12.08 -3.94
C THR A 43 16.73 -12.44 -5.12
N ASP A 44 16.28 -13.36 -5.98
CA ASP A 44 17.05 -13.83 -7.13
C ASP A 44 17.05 -12.76 -8.23
N ALA A 45 15.87 -12.21 -8.52
CA ALA A 45 15.72 -11.11 -9.46
C ALA A 45 16.15 -9.75 -8.85
N LYS A 46 16.33 -9.67 -7.52
CA LYS A 46 16.61 -8.43 -6.76
C LYS A 46 15.56 -7.35 -7.02
N THR A 47 14.28 -7.73 -7.01
CA THR A 47 13.17 -6.82 -7.25
C THR A 47 12.17 -6.83 -6.11
N VAL A 48 11.51 -5.70 -5.88
CA VAL A 48 10.32 -5.61 -5.03
C VAL A 48 9.16 -5.21 -5.91
N SER A 49 8.07 -5.98 -5.82
CA SER A 49 6.81 -5.68 -6.49
C SER A 49 5.71 -5.47 -5.46
N GLY A 50 4.67 -4.72 -5.80
CA GLY A 50 3.60 -4.45 -4.85
C GLY A 50 2.52 -3.51 -5.35
N SER A 51 1.55 -3.26 -4.49
CA SER A 51 0.46 -2.32 -4.68
C SER A 51 0.28 -1.47 -3.43
N VAL A 52 -0.12 -0.22 -3.64
CA VAL A 52 -0.44 0.73 -2.57
C VAL A 52 -1.86 1.25 -2.80
N GLU A 53 -2.69 1.16 -1.78
CA GLU A 53 -3.93 1.92 -1.67
C GLU A 53 -3.67 3.08 -0.70
N ALA A 54 -3.92 4.30 -1.16
CA ALA A 54 -3.74 5.52 -0.37
C ALA A 54 -5.10 6.20 -0.18
N ILE A 55 -5.40 6.56 1.07
CA ILE A 55 -6.62 7.26 1.47
C ILE A 55 -6.20 8.63 1.99
N TRP A 56 -6.85 9.69 1.53
CA TRP A 56 -6.62 11.05 2.01
C TRP A 56 -7.94 11.80 2.15
N VAL A 57 -8.03 12.64 3.18
CA VAL A 57 -9.17 13.51 3.45
C VAL A 57 -8.75 14.96 3.20
N ASN A 58 -9.47 15.64 2.31
CA ASN A 58 -9.32 17.09 2.12
C ASN A 58 -9.88 17.85 3.33
N MET A 59 -9.00 18.44 4.14
CA MET A 59 -9.37 19.30 5.27
C MET A 59 -9.54 20.77 4.90
N SER A 60 -9.26 21.14 3.65
CA SER A 60 -9.44 22.50 3.16
C SER A 60 -10.92 22.78 2.89
N PRO A 61 -11.40 24.03 3.07
CA PRO A 61 -12.69 24.45 2.51
C PRO A 61 -12.69 24.52 0.97
N ASP A 62 -11.50 24.51 0.36
CA ASP A 62 -11.34 24.64 -1.09
C ASP A 62 -11.42 23.28 -1.81
N MET A 63 -11.88 23.32 -3.06
CA MET A 63 -11.81 22.17 -3.95
C MET A 63 -10.37 21.89 -4.35
N VAL A 64 -9.93 20.65 -4.15
CA VAL A 64 -8.61 20.17 -4.60
C VAL A 64 -8.83 19.31 -5.84
N SER A 65 -8.44 19.82 -7.00
CA SER A 65 -8.63 19.17 -8.30
C SER A 65 -7.62 18.05 -8.58
N ASP A 66 -6.43 18.15 -7.99
CA ASP A 66 -5.29 17.31 -8.34
C ASP A 66 -4.59 16.75 -7.10
N ILE A 67 -4.12 15.51 -7.20
CA ILE A 67 -3.30 14.86 -6.17
C ILE A 67 -1.88 14.73 -6.71
N HIS A 68 -0.93 15.35 -6.02
CA HIS A 68 0.48 15.26 -6.36
C HIS A 68 1.16 14.17 -5.53
N LEU A 69 1.82 13.23 -6.21
CA LEU A 69 2.54 12.12 -5.58
C LEU A 69 4.04 12.22 -5.90
N HIS A 70 4.88 12.04 -4.89
CA HIS A 70 6.32 11.94 -5.07
C HIS A 70 6.71 10.50 -5.43
N MET A 71 6.79 10.22 -6.73
CA MET A 71 7.08 8.89 -7.24
C MET A 71 8.47 8.85 -7.89
N TYR A 72 9.28 7.85 -7.56
CA TYR A 72 10.52 7.58 -8.30
C TYR A 72 10.20 6.98 -9.67
N LEU A 73 11.09 7.18 -10.66
CA LEU A 73 10.90 6.78 -12.06
C LEU A 73 10.45 5.32 -12.26
N ASN A 74 10.81 4.41 -11.36
CA ASN A 74 10.36 3.02 -11.37
C ASN A 74 8.83 2.87 -11.33
N ALA A 75 8.11 3.81 -10.71
CA ALA A 75 6.65 3.82 -10.64
C ALA A 75 5.97 4.14 -11.98
N PHE A 76 6.70 4.70 -12.94
CA PHE A 76 6.24 4.95 -14.30
C PHE A 76 6.75 3.89 -15.29
N ARG A 77 7.21 2.72 -14.82
CA ARG A 77 7.58 1.62 -15.73
C ARG A 77 6.36 1.12 -16.53
N SER A 78 5.16 1.23 -15.99
CA SER A 78 3.93 0.83 -16.67
C SER A 78 3.45 1.92 -17.61
N ASN A 79 3.12 1.53 -18.85
CA ASN A 79 2.46 2.41 -19.82
C ASN A 79 1.01 2.77 -19.44
N LYS A 80 0.46 2.16 -18.38
CA LYS A 80 -0.84 2.50 -17.79
C LYS A 80 -0.76 3.59 -16.72
N SER A 81 0.42 4.14 -16.45
CA SER A 81 0.56 5.21 -15.44
C SER A 81 0.05 6.54 -15.97
N THR A 82 -0.42 7.41 -15.07
CA THR A 82 -0.94 8.74 -15.42
C THR A 82 0.10 9.60 -16.12
N LEU A 83 1.39 9.43 -15.81
CA LEU A 83 2.47 10.06 -16.57
C LEU A 83 2.34 9.77 -18.08
N TYR A 84 2.02 8.55 -18.49
CA TYR A 84 1.87 8.24 -19.93
C TYR A 84 0.50 8.68 -20.47
N SER A 85 -0.58 8.43 -19.74
CA SER A 85 -1.93 8.72 -20.23
C SER A 85 -2.26 10.21 -20.28
N GLU A 86 -1.59 11.03 -19.46
CA GLU A 86 -1.87 12.47 -19.33
C GLU A 86 -0.78 13.36 -19.96
N SER A 87 0.49 12.94 -20.02
CA SER A 87 1.56 13.79 -20.59
C SER A 87 1.65 13.75 -22.12
N GLY A 88 0.98 12.81 -22.78
CA GLY A 88 1.08 12.61 -24.23
C GLY A 88 2.48 12.18 -24.71
N GLY A 89 3.40 11.83 -23.81
CA GLY A 89 4.80 11.50 -24.12
C GLY A 89 5.26 10.14 -23.59
N SER A 90 6.25 9.55 -24.27
CA SER A 90 6.98 8.35 -23.85
C SER A 90 8.16 8.74 -22.95
N PRO A 91 8.45 8.02 -21.85
CA PRO A 91 9.64 8.27 -21.05
C PRO A 91 10.91 7.99 -21.83
N GLY A 92 11.89 8.88 -21.70
CA GLY A 92 13.21 8.75 -22.31
C GLY A 92 13.46 9.58 -23.57
N ALA A 93 12.67 10.63 -23.83
CA ALA A 93 13.12 11.75 -24.67
C ALA A 93 13.96 12.73 -23.83
#